data_AF-A0A2S9F1A8-F1
#
_entry.id   AF-A0A2S9F1A8-F1
#
_cell.length_a   1.000
_cell.length_b   1.000
_cell.length_c   1.000
_cell.angle_alpha   90.00
_cell.angle_beta   90.00
_cell.angle_gamma   90.00
#
_symmetry.space_group_name_H-M   'P 1'
#
loop_
_entity.id
_entity.type
_entity.pdbx_description
1 polymer ?
#
loop_
_entity_poly.entity_id
_entity_poly.type
_entity_poly.pdbx_seq_one_letter_code
_entity_poly.pdbx_strand_id
1 'polypeptide(L)'
;MTSESLAERLADDASRRLEPLYELLGEIAEEVLRCRPPRAALTEAHFSGLQRLLAERLREERAVWGMGFIAAPFVVEGMERYMAWWQRNNERVARLRLNFDPTSIDVYDYLQMDWYQLAKRGQARVAYGPYVDYSGSDMYTITVTIPVVADGSFLGVAGADLVVGEVERTLLEVLRNADEDAVVVNAERRVVAANTSRWIVGSRLPAMPEFSPTPDPAGFQQVAEMPLGTDWVVAIAWPDNAVPSSRPEA
;
A
#
# COMPACT_ATOMS: atom_id res chain seq x y z
N MET A 1 19.42 -21.31 17.73
CA MET A 1 19.00 -20.62 16.50
C MET A 1 17.97 -21.52 15.84
N THR A 2 16.69 -21.22 16.05
CA THR A 2 15.61 -21.83 15.26
C THR A 2 15.81 -21.41 13.82
N SER A 3 15.79 -22.37 12.89
CA SER A 3 15.80 -22.05 11.46
C SER A 3 14.55 -21.22 11.17
N GLU A 4 14.73 -20.10 10.49
CA GLU A 4 13.63 -19.30 9.96
C GLU A 4 12.74 -20.18 9.06
N SER A 5 11.43 -20.06 9.21
CA SER A 5 10.44 -20.78 8.41
C SER A 5 10.44 -20.29 6.96
N LEU A 6 9.79 -21.03 6.05
CA LEU A 6 9.67 -20.60 4.66
C LEU A 6 8.82 -19.32 4.55
N ALA A 7 7.70 -19.26 5.29
CA ALA A 7 6.83 -18.08 5.30
C ALA A 7 7.58 -16.83 5.78
N GLU A 8 8.36 -16.93 6.86
CA GLU A 8 9.16 -15.81 7.38
C GLU A 8 10.16 -15.32 6.32
N ARG A 9 10.95 -16.22 5.71
CA ARG A 9 11.91 -15.83 4.65
C ARG A 9 11.26 -15.11 3.48
N LEU A 10 10.14 -15.65 2.98
CA LEU A 10 9.41 -15.05 1.88
C LEU A 10 8.78 -13.70 2.27
N ALA A 11 8.27 -13.58 3.50
CA ALA A 11 7.72 -12.32 4.02
C ALA A 11 8.79 -11.23 4.12
N ASP A 12 9.98 -11.62 4.58
CA ASP A 12 11.18 -10.80 4.65
C ASP A 12 11.63 -10.32 3.26
N ASP A 13 11.76 -11.25 2.31
CA ASP A 13 12.14 -10.95 0.93
C ASP A 13 11.10 -10.06 0.24
N ALA A 14 9.82 -10.36 0.40
CA ALA A 14 8.72 -9.57 -0.13
C ALA A 14 8.72 -8.14 0.45
N SER A 15 8.97 -7.99 1.76
CA SER A 15 9.06 -6.69 2.41
C SER A 15 10.25 -5.89 1.89
N ARG A 16 11.42 -6.51 1.75
CA ARG A 16 12.62 -5.88 1.14
C ARG A 16 12.35 -5.36 -0.27
N ARG A 17 11.52 -6.04 -1.06
CA ARG A 17 11.16 -5.58 -2.41
C ARG A 17 10.24 -4.36 -2.42
N LEU A 18 9.45 -4.17 -1.38
CA LEU A 18 8.51 -3.04 -1.26
C LEU A 18 9.07 -1.88 -0.44
N GLU A 19 10.12 -2.08 0.35
CA GLU A 19 10.77 -1.05 1.18
C GLU A 19 11.13 0.22 0.41
N PRO A 20 11.72 0.17 -0.81
CA PRO A 20 12.07 1.39 -1.56
C PRO A 20 10.87 2.30 -1.84
N LEU A 21 9.66 1.74 -1.92
CA LEU A 21 8.44 2.54 -2.10
C LEU A 21 8.16 3.40 -0.86
N TYR A 22 8.40 2.89 0.33
CA TYR A 22 8.20 3.63 1.58
C TYR A 22 9.33 4.61 1.87
N GLU A 23 10.57 4.29 1.48
CA GLU A 23 11.69 5.25 1.47
C GLU A 23 11.34 6.46 0.61
N LEU A 24 10.81 6.21 -0.59
CA LEU A 24 10.34 7.24 -1.51
C LEU A 24 9.20 8.09 -0.92
N LEU A 25 8.25 7.48 -0.20
CA LEU A 25 7.24 8.27 0.53
C LEU A 25 7.87 9.12 1.65
N GLY A 26 8.92 8.62 2.29
CA GLY A 26 9.74 9.37 3.24
C GLY A 26 10.35 10.63 2.63
N GLU A 27 10.94 10.52 1.43
CA GLU A 27 11.48 11.68 0.70
C GLU A 27 10.40 12.75 0.44
N ILE A 28 9.19 12.33 0.07
CA ILE A 28 8.05 13.23 -0.14
C ILE A 28 7.67 13.92 1.17
N ALA A 29 7.56 13.18 2.27
CA ALA A 29 7.23 13.72 3.58
C ALA A 29 8.27 14.76 4.03
N GLU A 30 9.57 14.45 3.89
CA GLU A 30 10.65 15.38 4.20
C GLU A 30 10.59 16.65 3.34
N GLU A 31 10.30 16.52 2.05
CA GLU A 31 10.19 17.67 1.15
C GLU A 31 8.99 18.56 1.52
N VAL A 32 7.85 17.97 1.91
CA VAL A 32 6.70 18.72 2.44
C VAL A 32 7.09 19.50 3.69
N LEU A 33 7.85 18.87 4.60
CA LEU A 33 8.34 19.54 5.81
C LEU A 33 9.30 20.69 5.48
N ARG A 34 10.19 20.53 4.49
CA ARG A 34 11.09 21.59 4.00
C ARG A 34 10.34 22.75 3.34
N CYS A 35 9.22 22.49 2.67
CA CYS A 35 8.40 23.52 2.05
C CYS A 35 7.71 24.45 3.07
N ARG A 36 7.63 24.07 4.36
CA ARG A 36 6.96 24.89 5.38
C ARG A 36 7.75 26.16 5.69
N PRO A 37 7.15 27.36 5.53
CA PRO A 37 7.80 28.58 5.97
C PRO A 37 7.78 28.67 7.52
N PRO A 38 8.84 29.19 8.16
CA PRO A 38 8.93 29.23 9.63
C PRO A 38 8.02 30.27 10.28
N ARG A 39 7.56 31.28 9.52
CA ARG A 39 6.82 32.45 10.04
C ARG A 39 5.65 32.88 9.16
N ALA A 40 5.20 32.03 8.26
CA ALA A 40 4.06 32.31 7.37
C ALA A 40 3.15 31.09 7.28
N ALA A 41 1.96 31.27 6.72
CA ALA A 41 1.09 30.14 6.40
C ALA A 41 1.66 29.37 5.19
N LEU A 42 1.44 28.06 5.17
CA LEU A 42 1.82 27.21 4.03
C LEU A 42 0.82 27.44 2.90
N THR A 43 1.30 27.97 1.78
CA THR A 43 0.51 28.17 0.55
C THR A 43 0.97 27.23 -0.57
N GLU A 44 0.14 27.08 -1.62
CA GLU A 44 0.49 26.28 -2.80
C GLU A 44 1.85 26.66 -3.44
N ALA A 45 2.21 27.94 -3.37
CA ALA A 45 3.43 28.46 -3.97
C ALA A 45 4.71 27.82 -3.40
N HIS A 46 4.65 27.28 -2.19
CA HIS A 46 5.79 26.64 -1.54
C HIS A 46 6.11 25.25 -2.11
N PHE A 47 5.15 24.58 -2.77
CA PHE A 47 5.34 23.21 -3.27
C PHE A 47 6.12 23.10 -4.60
N SER A 48 6.82 24.15 -5.02
CA SER A 48 7.63 24.07 -6.27
C SER A 48 8.77 23.06 -6.17
N GLY A 49 9.35 22.86 -4.98
CA GLY A 49 10.34 21.82 -4.70
C GLY A 49 9.76 20.43 -4.81
N LEU A 50 8.64 20.21 -4.10
CA LEU A 50 7.85 18.98 -4.17
C LEU A 50 7.46 18.62 -5.62
N GLN A 51 6.98 19.58 -6.41
CA GLN A 51 6.63 19.33 -7.81
C GLN A 51 7.81 18.79 -8.62
N ARG A 52 9.02 19.33 -8.42
CA ARG A 52 10.22 18.86 -9.15
C ARG A 52 10.59 17.44 -8.74
N LEU A 53 10.60 17.16 -7.43
CA LEU A 53 10.86 15.83 -6.88
C LEU A 53 9.89 14.79 -7.46
N LEU A 54 8.57 15.05 -7.37
CA LEU A 54 7.55 14.12 -7.86
C LEU A 54 7.69 13.87 -9.37
N ALA A 55 7.98 14.92 -10.15
CA ALA A 55 8.14 14.78 -11.59
C ALA A 55 9.37 13.95 -11.99
N GLU A 56 10.44 13.97 -11.19
CA GLU A 56 11.64 13.14 -11.37
C GLU A 56 11.34 11.68 -11.01
N ARG A 57 10.82 11.45 -9.81
CA ARG A 57 10.50 10.10 -9.31
C ARG A 57 9.47 9.36 -10.16
N LEU A 58 8.43 10.04 -10.63
CA LEU A 58 7.43 9.43 -11.54
C LEU A 58 8.02 9.02 -12.91
N ARG A 59 9.17 9.56 -13.31
CA ARG A 59 9.87 9.10 -14.53
C ARG A 59 10.72 7.84 -14.28
N GLU A 60 11.24 7.68 -13.06
CA GLU A 60 12.12 6.57 -12.69
C GLU A 60 11.32 5.33 -12.23
N GLU A 61 10.28 5.55 -11.42
CA GLU A 61 9.63 4.49 -10.65
C GLU A 61 8.44 3.86 -11.39
N ARG A 62 8.71 2.86 -12.23
CA ARG A 62 7.68 2.24 -13.10
C ARG A 62 6.46 1.69 -12.35
N ALA A 63 6.63 1.21 -11.12
CA ALA A 63 5.54 0.68 -10.30
C ALA A 63 4.56 1.76 -9.79
N VAL A 64 4.98 3.04 -9.79
CA VAL A 64 4.18 4.16 -9.30
C VAL A 64 3.40 4.79 -10.46
N TRP A 65 2.08 4.80 -10.35
CA TRP A 65 1.18 5.49 -11.28
C TRP A 65 1.08 6.98 -10.96
N GLY A 66 0.85 7.28 -9.68
CA GLY A 66 0.72 8.63 -9.15
C GLY A 66 1.27 8.72 -7.74
N MET A 67 1.67 9.91 -7.33
CA MET A 67 2.15 10.16 -5.99
C MET A 67 2.10 11.64 -5.63
N GLY A 68 2.18 11.90 -4.33
CA GLY A 68 2.32 13.24 -3.82
C GLY A 68 1.90 13.39 -2.38
N PHE A 69 1.38 14.57 -2.06
CA PHE A 69 0.96 14.97 -0.73
C PHE A 69 -0.52 15.33 -0.72
N ILE A 70 -1.24 14.80 0.27
CA ILE A 70 -2.65 15.08 0.52
C ILE A 70 -2.76 15.69 1.91
N ALA A 71 -3.15 16.96 1.98
CA ALA A 71 -3.07 17.74 3.21
C ALA A 71 -4.23 17.43 4.16
N ALA A 72 -3.96 17.55 5.45
CA ALA A 72 -5.00 17.70 6.46
C ALA A 72 -5.76 19.02 6.30
N PRO A 73 -7.02 19.09 6.78
CA PRO A 73 -7.83 20.26 6.54
C PRO A 73 -7.18 21.55 7.01
N PHE A 74 -7.20 22.57 6.16
CA PHE A 74 -6.67 23.92 6.43
C PHE A 74 -5.16 23.98 6.72
N VAL A 75 -4.40 22.92 6.46
CA VAL A 75 -2.93 22.96 6.51
C VAL A 75 -2.37 23.85 5.41
N VAL A 76 -3.02 23.86 4.23
CA VAL A 76 -2.74 24.83 3.18
C VAL A 76 -3.71 26.00 3.32
N GLU A 77 -3.17 27.22 3.36
CA GLU A 77 -3.91 28.44 3.67
C GLU A 77 -5.15 28.60 2.79
N GLY A 78 -6.31 28.77 3.43
CA GLY A 78 -7.59 28.97 2.76
C GLY A 78 -8.20 27.72 2.11
N MET A 79 -7.58 26.54 2.25
CA MET A 79 -8.00 25.32 1.59
C MET A 79 -8.46 24.27 2.63
N GLU A 80 -9.76 23.98 2.69
CA GLU A 80 -10.27 22.87 3.51
C GLU A 80 -9.75 21.52 3.03
N ARG A 81 -9.62 21.36 1.70
CA ARG A 81 -9.06 20.18 1.06
C ARG A 81 -7.98 20.61 0.09
N TYR A 82 -6.83 19.96 0.17
CA TYR A 82 -5.71 20.24 -0.70
C TYR A 82 -4.95 18.97 -1.08
N MET A 83 -4.66 18.87 -2.37
CA MET A 83 -3.88 17.78 -2.92
C MET A 83 -2.82 18.29 -3.91
N ALA A 84 -1.58 17.96 -3.60
CA ALA A 84 -0.41 18.12 -4.46
C ALA A 84 -0.02 16.74 -5.00
N TRP A 85 -0.77 16.25 -6.00
CA TRP A 85 -0.61 14.91 -6.57
C TRP A 85 -0.31 14.98 -8.06
N TRP A 86 0.71 14.24 -8.49
CA TRP A 86 1.08 14.09 -9.89
C TRP A 86 0.98 12.62 -10.27
N GLN A 87 0.56 12.38 -11.50
CA GLN A 87 0.45 11.04 -12.03
C GLN A 87 0.86 10.98 -13.49
N ARG A 88 1.13 9.76 -13.95
CA ARG A 88 1.35 9.50 -15.35
C ARG A 88 0.05 9.69 -16.11
N ASN A 89 0.17 10.36 -17.25
CA ASN A 89 -0.86 10.51 -18.25
C ASN A 89 -0.19 10.31 -19.61
N ASN A 90 -0.32 9.10 -20.16
CA ASN A 90 0.46 8.63 -21.30
C ASN A 90 1.98 8.76 -21.02
N GLU A 91 2.72 9.42 -21.91
CA GLU A 91 4.17 9.63 -21.79
C GLU A 91 4.56 10.84 -20.92
N ARG A 92 3.57 11.52 -20.29
CA ARG A 92 3.80 12.75 -19.53
C ARG A 92 3.40 12.60 -18.07
N VAL A 93 4.02 13.39 -17.22
CA VAL A 93 3.64 13.57 -15.82
C VAL A 93 2.80 14.83 -15.70
N ALA A 94 1.60 14.73 -15.14
CA ALA A 94 0.66 15.83 -15.00
C ALA A 94 0.08 15.88 -13.59
N ARG A 95 -0.27 17.09 -13.13
CA ARG A 95 -0.95 17.27 -11.84
C ARG A 95 -2.37 16.74 -11.94
N LEU A 96 -2.77 15.87 -11.02
CA LEU A 96 -4.15 15.44 -10.88
C LEU A 96 -4.99 16.58 -10.31
N ARG A 97 -6.14 16.85 -10.93
CA ARG A 97 -7.10 17.87 -10.51
C ARG A 97 -8.44 17.20 -10.28
N LEU A 98 -8.87 17.16 -9.02
CA LEU A 98 -10.13 16.54 -8.59
C LEU A 98 -11.08 17.61 -8.06
N ASN A 99 -12.37 17.27 -8.04
CA ASN A 99 -13.38 18.11 -7.40
C ASN A 99 -13.42 17.82 -5.89
N PHE A 100 -13.25 18.86 -5.07
CA PHE A 100 -13.31 18.76 -3.61
C PHE A 100 -14.52 19.45 -3.00
N ASP A 101 -15.46 19.94 -3.83
CA ASP A 101 -16.69 20.56 -3.35
C ASP A 101 -17.59 19.50 -2.67
N PRO A 102 -17.81 19.56 -1.35
CA PRO A 102 -18.59 18.57 -0.61
C PRO A 102 -20.08 18.56 -0.98
N THR A 103 -20.56 19.58 -1.71
CA THR A 103 -21.94 19.64 -2.20
C THR A 103 -22.11 19.00 -3.57
N SER A 104 -20.99 18.66 -4.25
CA SER A 104 -21.03 18.04 -5.56
C SER A 104 -21.21 16.53 -5.51
N ILE A 105 -21.87 15.99 -6.53
CA ILE A 105 -22.06 14.54 -6.70
C ILE A 105 -20.75 13.81 -7.07
N ASP A 106 -19.83 14.50 -7.74
CA ASP A 106 -18.52 13.99 -8.17
C ASP A 106 -17.39 14.35 -7.19
N VAL A 107 -17.72 14.62 -5.93
CA VAL A 107 -16.74 14.96 -4.89
C VAL A 107 -15.76 13.81 -4.66
N TYR A 108 -14.47 14.16 -4.66
CA TYR A 108 -13.40 13.28 -4.17
C TYR A 108 -13.14 13.57 -2.69
N ASP A 109 -13.92 12.94 -1.80
CA ASP A 109 -13.77 13.15 -0.36
C ASP A 109 -12.70 12.22 0.24
N TYR A 110 -11.43 12.53 -0.03
CA TYR A 110 -10.30 11.76 0.48
C TYR A 110 -10.25 11.68 2.01
N LEU A 111 -10.93 12.59 2.71
CA LEU A 111 -11.01 12.56 4.17
C LEU A 111 -11.79 11.35 4.66
N GLN A 112 -12.60 10.66 3.86
CA GLN A 112 -13.30 9.44 4.27
C GLN A 112 -12.58 8.17 3.84
N MET A 113 -11.53 8.28 3.03
CA MET A 113 -10.83 7.11 2.49
C MET A 113 -10.04 6.39 3.58
N ASP A 114 -10.07 5.06 3.56
CA ASP A 114 -9.40 4.24 4.58
C ASP A 114 -7.90 4.50 4.62
N TRP A 115 -7.22 4.58 3.46
CA TRP A 115 -5.79 4.89 3.42
C TRP A 115 -5.43 6.20 4.15
N TYR A 116 -6.31 7.20 4.09
CA TYR A 116 -6.12 8.47 4.79
C TYR A 116 -6.39 8.33 6.29
N GLN A 117 -7.51 7.69 6.64
CA GLN A 117 -7.95 7.51 8.02
C GLN A 117 -7.02 6.61 8.82
N LEU A 118 -6.49 5.57 8.21
CA LEU A 118 -5.49 4.67 8.78
C LEU A 118 -4.22 5.43 9.17
N ALA A 119 -3.63 6.20 8.24
CA ALA A 119 -2.47 7.05 8.52
C ALA A 119 -2.76 8.13 9.58
N LYS A 120 -3.92 8.81 9.48
CA LYS A 120 -4.36 9.81 10.46
C LYS A 120 -4.52 9.24 11.88
N ARG A 121 -4.94 7.98 12.01
CA ARG A 121 -5.08 7.27 13.29
C ARG A 121 -3.75 6.79 13.86
N GLY A 122 -2.64 6.99 13.15
CA GLY A 122 -1.29 6.75 13.65
C GLY A 122 -0.60 5.52 13.06
N GLN A 123 -1.15 4.87 12.03
CA GLN A 123 -0.39 3.87 11.29
C GLN A 123 0.77 4.53 10.56
N ALA A 124 1.99 4.04 10.82
CA ALA A 124 3.21 4.58 10.24
C ALA A 124 3.30 4.31 8.73
N ARG A 125 2.75 3.18 8.29
CA ARG A 125 2.72 2.74 6.90
C ARG A 125 1.36 2.12 6.63
N VAL A 126 0.80 2.41 5.47
CA VAL A 126 -0.50 1.89 5.03
C VAL A 126 -0.35 1.39 3.61
N ALA A 127 -0.93 0.24 3.30
CA ALA A 127 -1.13 -0.26 1.96
C ALA A 127 -2.57 -0.75 1.82
N TYR A 128 -3.42 0.06 1.18
CA TYR A 128 -4.85 -0.20 1.02
C TYR A 128 -5.17 -0.63 -0.40
N GLY A 129 -6.09 -1.59 -0.57
CA GLY A 129 -6.36 -2.21 -1.86
C GLY A 129 -5.67 -3.56 -2.04
N PRO A 130 -5.93 -4.23 -3.16
CA PRO A 130 -6.24 -3.58 -4.44
C PRO A 130 -7.73 -3.18 -4.60
N TYR A 131 -7.98 -2.02 -5.22
CA TYR A 131 -9.31 -1.49 -5.56
C TYR A 131 -9.28 -0.66 -6.85
N VAL A 132 -10.45 -0.35 -7.43
CA VAL A 132 -10.54 0.56 -8.59
C VAL A 132 -10.82 1.97 -8.09
N ASP A 133 -9.91 2.91 -8.39
CA ASP A 133 -10.02 4.30 -7.98
C ASP A 133 -10.76 5.14 -9.04
N TYR A 134 -12.07 4.91 -9.16
CA TYR A 134 -12.93 5.53 -10.19
C TYR A 134 -12.92 7.06 -10.23
N SER A 135 -12.61 7.72 -9.12
CA SER A 135 -12.70 9.18 -8.99
C SER A 135 -11.34 9.87 -8.94
N GLY A 136 -10.25 9.12 -8.82
CA GLY A 136 -8.88 9.65 -8.83
C GLY A 136 -8.14 9.27 -10.10
N SER A 137 -7.52 8.09 -10.09
CA SER A 137 -6.67 7.57 -11.17
C SER A 137 -7.40 6.80 -12.27
N ASP A 138 -8.64 6.36 -12.03
CA ASP A 138 -9.42 5.40 -12.86
C ASP A 138 -8.68 4.06 -13.10
N MET A 139 -7.78 3.72 -12.16
CA MET A 139 -6.92 2.54 -12.25
C MET A 139 -7.25 1.54 -11.15
N TYR A 140 -7.00 0.27 -11.45
CA TYR A 140 -6.89 -0.77 -10.42
C TYR A 140 -5.56 -0.61 -9.69
N THR A 141 -5.61 -0.17 -8.43
CA THR A 141 -4.46 0.32 -7.68
C THR A 141 -4.38 -0.23 -6.25
N ILE A 142 -3.18 -0.15 -5.67
CA ILE A 142 -2.94 -0.21 -4.23
C ILE A 142 -2.43 1.18 -3.85
N THR A 143 -3.12 1.86 -2.95
CA THR A 143 -2.70 3.16 -2.44
C THR A 143 -1.89 2.96 -1.18
N VAL A 144 -0.63 3.38 -1.23
CA VAL A 144 0.29 3.35 -0.09
C VAL A 144 0.45 4.75 0.49
N THR A 145 0.45 4.87 1.81
CA THR A 145 0.63 6.17 2.48
C THR A 145 1.44 6.08 3.75
N ILE A 146 2.13 7.17 4.09
CA ILE A 146 2.71 7.43 5.40
C ILE A 146 2.19 8.79 5.93
N PRO A 147 2.07 8.97 7.26
CA PRO A 147 1.67 10.24 7.84
C PRO A 147 2.79 11.27 7.75
N VAL A 148 2.46 12.50 7.39
CA VAL A 148 3.36 13.66 7.49
C VAL A 148 3.02 14.38 8.79
N VAL A 149 3.95 14.40 9.74
CA VAL A 149 3.77 14.98 11.06
C VAL A 149 4.85 16.01 11.32
N ALA A 150 4.47 17.17 11.86
CA ALA A 150 5.41 18.17 12.37
C ALA A 150 4.99 18.64 13.74
N ASP A 151 5.94 18.69 14.68
CA ASP A 151 5.69 19.20 16.04
C ASP A 151 4.50 18.49 16.72
N GLY A 152 4.36 17.18 16.47
CA GLY A 152 3.24 16.35 16.96
C GLY A 152 1.90 16.55 16.25
N SER A 153 1.84 17.45 15.26
CA SER A 153 0.62 17.76 14.49
C SER A 153 0.60 17.02 13.16
N PHE A 154 -0.49 16.31 12.88
CA PHE A 154 -0.73 15.65 11.59
C PHE A 154 -1.01 16.68 10.50
N LEU A 155 -0.13 16.74 9.51
CA LEU A 155 -0.21 17.68 8.39
C LEU A 155 -0.91 17.08 7.16
N GLY A 156 -1.08 15.76 7.10
CA GLY A 156 -1.61 15.04 5.95
C GLY A 156 -0.85 13.74 5.72
N VAL A 157 -0.93 13.21 4.50
CA VAL A 157 -0.22 11.99 4.09
C VAL A 157 0.65 12.25 2.87
N ALA A 158 1.82 11.62 2.86
CA ALA A 158 2.58 11.37 1.64
C ALA A 158 2.11 10.01 1.11
N GLY A 159 1.84 9.91 -0.19
CA GLY A 159 1.27 8.70 -0.75
C GLY A 159 1.65 8.45 -2.20
N ALA A 160 1.40 7.22 -2.62
CA ALA A 160 1.53 6.77 -3.99
C ALA A 160 0.43 5.76 -4.35
N ASP A 161 -0.04 5.84 -5.59
CA ASP A 161 -0.87 4.84 -6.23
C ASP A 161 0.03 3.89 -7.02
N LEU A 162 0.00 2.61 -6.64
CA LEU A 162 0.80 1.57 -7.27
C LEU A 162 -0.01 0.84 -8.34
N VAL A 163 0.64 0.49 -9.45
CA VAL A 163 0.05 -0.37 -10.46
C VAL A 163 0.01 -1.80 -9.91
N VAL A 164 -1.18 -2.37 -9.73
CA VAL A 164 -1.34 -3.69 -9.09
C VAL A 164 -0.51 -4.77 -9.79
N GLY A 165 -0.50 -4.79 -11.12
CA GLY A 165 0.27 -5.79 -11.88
C GLY A 165 1.79 -5.72 -11.64
N GLU A 166 2.34 -4.54 -11.34
CA GLU A 166 3.76 -4.40 -11.01
C GLU A 166 4.05 -4.88 -9.59
N VAL A 167 3.16 -4.59 -8.62
CA VAL A 167 3.26 -5.11 -7.25
C VAL A 167 3.15 -6.63 -7.25
N GLU A 168 2.15 -7.18 -7.96
CA GLU A 168 1.96 -8.61 -8.14
C GLU A 168 3.21 -9.26 -8.72
N ARG A 169 3.76 -8.72 -9.82
CA ARG A 169 4.96 -9.24 -10.46
C ARG A 169 6.16 -9.27 -9.50
N THR A 170 6.41 -8.17 -8.80
CA THR A 170 7.50 -8.07 -7.82
C THR A 170 7.37 -9.08 -6.69
N LEU A 171 6.16 -9.27 -6.15
CA LEU A 171 5.92 -10.25 -5.09
C LEU A 171 6.00 -11.69 -5.63
N LEU A 172 5.49 -11.94 -6.83
CA LEU A 172 5.52 -13.24 -7.47
C LEU A 172 6.96 -13.72 -7.76
N GLU A 173 7.88 -12.80 -8.09
CA GLU A 173 9.32 -13.10 -8.21
C GLU A 173 9.92 -13.64 -6.92
N VAL A 174 9.39 -13.23 -5.75
CA VAL A 174 9.78 -13.78 -4.44
C VAL A 174 9.11 -15.14 -4.21
N LEU A 175 7.79 -15.23 -4.39
CA LEU A 175 7.02 -16.44 -4.10
C LEU A 175 7.41 -17.64 -4.98
N ARG A 176 7.91 -17.42 -6.19
CA ARG A 176 8.39 -18.48 -7.09
C ARG A 176 9.65 -19.21 -6.61
N ASN A 177 10.30 -18.73 -5.56
CA ASN A 177 11.44 -19.42 -4.94
C ASN A 177 11.00 -20.52 -3.95
N ALA A 178 9.70 -20.68 -3.73
CA ALA A 178 9.12 -21.79 -2.99
C ALA A 178 8.56 -22.84 -3.96
N ASP A 179 8.73 -24.12 -3.61
CA ASP A 179 8.08 -25.23 -4.31
C ASP A 179 6.62 -25.39 -3.86
N GLU A 180 6.30 -24.89 -2.67
CA GLU A 180 4.96 -24.90 -2.09
C GLU A 180 4.08 -23.75 -2.62
N ASP A 181 2.77 -23.98 -2.62
CA ASP A 181 1.78 -22.95 -2.87
C ASP A 181 1.90 -21.84 -1.81
N ALA A 182 2.15 -20.62 -2.27
CA ALA A 182 2.33 -19.44 -1.43
C ALA A 182 1.44 -18.28 -1.91
N VAL A 183 0.93 -17.52 -0.95
CA VAL A 183 0.03 -16.38 -1.20
C VAL A 183 0.38 -15.20 -0.28
N VAL A 184 0.36 -13.99 -0.84
CA VAL A 184 0.40 -12.73 -0.10
C VAL A 184 -1.03 -12.21 0.04
N VAL A 185 -1.43 -11.92 1.28
CA VAL A 185 -2.78 -11.44 1.60
C VAL A 185 -2.68 -10.13 2.39
N ASN A 186 -3.44 -9.13 1.99
CA ASN A 186 -3.48 -7.85 2.68
C ASN A 186 -4.37 -7.89 3.94
N ALA A 187 -4.35 -6.81 4.71
CA ALA A 187 -5.17 -6.65 5.92
C ALA A 187 -6.69 -6.76 5.69
N GLU A 188 -7.17 -6.53 4.46
CA GLU A 188 -8.59 -6.65 4.07
C GLU A 188 -9.00 -8.07 3.64
N ARG A 189 -8.08 -9.04 3.73
CA ARG A 189 -8.19 -10.43 3.24
C ARG A 189 -8.15 -10.55 1.72
N ARG A 190 -7.63 -9.56 1.01
CA ARG A 190 -7.47 -9.62 -0.45
C ARG A 190 -6.15 -10.25 -0.81
N VAL A 191 -6.19 -11.13 -1.80
CA VAL A 191 -5.01 -11.71 -2.42
C VAL A 191 -4.28 -10.63 -3.22
N VAL A 192 -3.01 -10.39 -2.91
CA VAL A 192 -2.15 -9.43 -3.61
C VAL A 192 -1.29 -10.14 -4.65
N ALA A 193 -0.77 -11.33 -4.33
CA ALA A 193 0.00 -12.18 -5.23
C ALA A 193 -0.09 -13.64 -4.80
N ALA A 194 0.00 -14.58 -5.75
CA ALA A 194 0.08 -16.02 -5.48
C ALA A 194 0.92 -16.71 -6.55
N ASN A 195 1.70 -17.73 -6.18
CA ASN A 195 2.49 -18.54 -7.15
C ASN A 195 1.70 -19.71 -7.78
N THR A 196 0.40 -19.79 -7.49
CA THR A 196 -0.48 -20.90 -7.83
C THR A 196 -1.85 -20.39 -8.28
N SER A 197 -2.62 -21.22 -8.99
CA SER A 197 -3.96 -20.87 -9.48
C SER A 197 -5.06 -21.02 -8.42
N ARG A 198 -4.74 -21.52 -7.22
CA ARG A 198 -5.67 -21.68 -6.09
C ARG A 198 -6.25 -20.34 -5.61
N TRP A 199 -5.51 -19.25 -5.78
CA TRP A 199 -5.92 -17.92 -5.38
C TRP A 199 -5.77 -16.92 -6.53
N ILE A 200 -6.82 -16.13 -6.74
CA ILE A 200 -6.86 -15.12 -7.80
C ILE A 200 -6.56 -13.77 -7.18
N VAL A 201 -5.63 -13.01 -7.77
CA VAL A 201 -5.31 -11.65 -7.31
C VAL A 201 -6.55 -10.76 -7.32
N GLY A 202 -6.72 -9.98 -6.24
CA GLY A 202 -7.90 -9.15 -5.98
C GLY A 202 -9.07 -9.87 -5.31
N SER A 203 -9.11 -11.20 -5.35
CA SER A 203 -10.14 -11.97 -4.66
C SER A 203 -10.01 -11.82 -3.15
N ARG A 204 -11.14 -11.89 -2.44
CA ARG A 204 -11.19 -11.78 -0.99
C ARG A 204 -11.38 -13.16 -0.36
N LEU A 205 -10.46 -13.53 0.53
CA LEU A 205 -10.54 -14.76 1.30
C LEU A 205 -11.63 -14.68 2.38
N PRO A 206 -12.26 -15.82 2.74
CA PRO A 206 -13.32 -15.86 3.76
C PRO A 206 -12.84 -15.48 5.17
N ALA A 207 -11.56 -15.70 5.46
CA ALA A 207 -10.87 -15.32 6.69
C ALA A 207 -9.42 -14.89 6.38
N MET A 208 -8.74 -14.26 7.35
CA MET A 208 -7.29 -14.08 7.23
C MET A 208 -6.60 -15.45 7.28
N PRO A 209 -5.48 -15.64 6.57
CA PRO A 209 -4.67 -16.84 6.73
C PRO A 209 -4.27 -17.05 8.19
N GLU A 210 -4.56 -18.24 8.71
CA GLU A 210 -4.17 -18.68 10.05
C GLU A 210 -3.47 -20.03 9.95
N PHE A 211 -2.57 -20.31 10.89
CA PHE A 211 -1.85 -21.58 10.94
C PHE A 211 -2.82 -22.74 11.26
N SER A 212 -2.84 -23.74 10.38
CA SER A 212 -3.58 -25.00 10.53
C SER A 212 -2.62 -26.10 10.98
N PRO A 213 -2.75 -26.63 12.21
CA PRO A 213 -1.83 -27.63 12.76
C PRO A 213 -1.94 -29.00 12.10
N THR A 214 -3.05 -29.26 11.40
CA THR A 214 -3.30 -30.50 10.67
C THR A 214 -3.41 -30.23 9.19
N PRO A 215 -3.03 -31.18 8.32
CA PRO A 215 -3.16 -31.00 6.89
C PRO A 215 -4.63 -30.79 6.47
N ASP A 216 -4.86 -29.66 5.81
CA ASP A 216 -6.16 -29.21 5.33
C ASP A 216 -5.94 -28.53 3.97
N PRO A 217 -6.53 -29.03 2.87
CA PRO A 217 -6.39 -28.41 1.54
C PRO A 217 -6.81 -26.94 1.47
N ALA A 218 -7.64 -26.47 2.41
CA ALA A 218 -8.04 -25.06 2.54
C ALA A 218 -7.22 -24.27 3.58
N GLY A 219 -6.34 -24.95 4.32
CA GLY A 219 -5.56 -24.39 5.42
C GLY A 219 -4.10 -24.09 5.06
N PHE A 220 -3.42 -23.41 5.98
CA PHE A 220 -2.03 -22.99 5.81
C PHE A 220 -1.12 -23.68 6.81
N GLN A 221 -0.02 -24.25 6.34
CA GLN A 221 0.99 -24.87 7.20
C GLN A 221 1.96 -23.85 7.82
N GLN A 222 2.06 -22.65 7.24
CA GLN A 222 2.86 -21.55 7.77
C GLN A 222 2.20 -20.22 7.42
N VAL A 223 2.26 -19.26 8.34
CA VAL A 223 1.81 -17.87 8.12
C VAL A 223 2.82 -16.96 8.80
N ALA A 224 3.27 -15.93 8.10
CA ALA A 224 4.18 -14.92 8.63
C ALA A 224 3.69 -13.52 8.24
N GLU A 225 3.78 -12.58 9.16
CA GLU A 225 3.56 -11.17 8.88
C GLU A 225 4.74 -10.63 8.05
N MET A 226 4.45 -9.80 7.06
CA MET A 226 5.44 -9.03 6.34
C MET A 226 5.94 -7.89 7.24
N PRO A 227 7.24 -7.81 7.57
CA PRO A 227 7.81 -6.75 8.41
C PRO A 227 7.93 -5.40 7.67
N LEU A 228 6.84 -4.98 7.04
CA LEU A 228 6.66 -3.71 6.33
C LEU A 228 5.75 -2.75 7.12
N GLY A 229 5.10 -3.23 8.20
CA GLY A 229 4.16 -2.46 9.02
C GLY A 229 2.82 -2.20 8.34
N THR A 230 2.41 -3.09 7.43
CA THR A 230 1.18 -2.97 6.63
C THR A 230 0.10 -4.00 6.99
N ASP A 231 0.36 -4.86 7.98
CA ASP A 231 -0.48 -6.00 8.36
C ASP A 231 -0.72 -7.01 7.21
N TRP A 232 0.18 -7.04 6.23
CA TRP A 232 0.15 -8.04 5.15
C TRP A 232 0.81 -9.32 5.64
N VAL A 233 0.33 -10.45 5.13
CA VAL A 233 0.87 -11.77 5.50
C VAL A 233 1.27 -12.56 4.27
N VAL A 234 2.33 -13.36 4.41
CA VAL A 234 2.64 -14.47 3.51
C VAL A 234 2.16 -15.75 4.17
N ALA A 235 1.44 -16.58 3.40
CA ALA A 235 0.96 -17.87 3.88
C ALA A 235 1.35 -18.99 2.91
N ILE A 236 1.74 -20.14 3.46
CA ILE A 236 2.11 -21.35 2.73
C ILE A 236 1.00 -22.38 2.92
N ALA A 237 0.42 -22.85 1.83
CA ALA A 237 -0.66 -23.83 1.83
C ALA A 237 -0.18 -25.21 2.27
N TRP A 238 -1.11 -26.02 2.77
CA TRP A 238 -0.95 -27.46 2.64
C TRP A 238 -1.13 -27.90 1.17
N PRO A 239 -0.43 -28.96 0.71
CA PRO A 239 -0.63 -29.53 -0.61
C PRO A 239 -2.09 -29.97 -0.87
N ASP A 240 -2.58 -29.88 -2.11
CA ASP A 240 -3.96 -30.29 -2.47
C ASP A 240 -4.31 -31.74 -2.11
N ASN A 241 -3.31 -32.62 -2.08
CA ASN A 241 -3.45 -34.03 -1.75
C ASN A 241 -3.29 -34.33 -0.25
N ALA A 242 -3.23 -33.30 0.60
CA ALA A 242 -3.03 -33.49 2.02
C ALA A 242 -4.29 -34.10 2.66
N VAL A 243 -4.18 -35.33 3.16
CA VAL A 243 -5.28 -36.03 3.84
C VAL A 243 -5.30 -35.61 5.31
N PRO A 244 -6.44 -35.17 5.86
CA PRO A 244 -6.55 -34.90 7.29
C PRO A 244 -6.25 -36.18 8.07
N SER A 245 -5.27 -36.15 8.99
CA SER A 245 -5.02 -37.30 9.85
C SER A 245 -6.28 -37.59 10.67
N SER A 246 -6.93 -38.72 10.41
CA SER A 246 -8.07 -39.21 11.19
C SER A 246 -7.70 -39.29 12.68
N ARG A 247 -8.65 -38.84 13.53
CA ARG A 247 -8.58 -38.72 15.01
C ARG A 247 -7.90 -39.90 15.74
N PRO A 248 -7.36 -39.66 16.97
CA PRO A 248 -6.78 -40.72 17.79
C PRO A 248 -7.82 -41.78 18.13
N GLU A 249 -7.39 -43.04 18.07
CA GLU A 249 -8.15 -44.19 18.54
C GLU A 249 -8.54 -44.02 20.02
N ALA A 250 -9.71 -44.57 20.35
CA ALA A 250 -10.43 -44.46 21.62
C ALA A 250 -9.65 -44.93 22.86
#